data_AF-A0A954L5Z1-F1
#
_entry.id   AF-A0A954L5Z1-F1
#
_cell.length_a   1.000
_cell.length_b   1.000
_cell.length_c   1.000
_cell.angle_alpha   90.00
_cell.angle_beta   90.00
_cell.angle_gamma   90.00
#
_symmetry.space_group_name_H-M   'P 1'
#
loop_
_entity.id
_entity.type
_entity.pdbx_description
1 polymer ?
#
loop_
_entity_poly.entity_id
_entity_poly.type
_entity_poly.pdbx_seq_one_letter_code
_entity_poly.pdbx_strand_id
1 'polypeptide(L)'
;MYKLLLSSRYLRTRFIALASIISITLGVATMIVVNSVMSGFSHQMKDRIRGILADVMVDAIDMDGESDPAGTMALINSLVGEHVVSMTPTVEVYGLLTFDYLGEQSNRLVTIIGILPEGKDSVSPLGDYLQSRKLNLRSPDAPLDWSLSEPATEFRERWLEHQRIVNSSLISTPVHDPGQMDNPFDTPAPNAPAMTEAASADDPLDGRVFIGASLVSYPFRDKNGEIRVEPMVSAGQDVKLSTIVVGRPDPVGFPVTVTDIFQSGMSEYDSQIVFCNLEVLQKMRGMLVPAPGRELNWRDGKFTSIQLRLKDYSLAPIVVKRLQESPELRGRFEVRTWEQKQGPLLEAVEVETAILNMLLFLIIAVAGFGILAIFYMIVTEKTRDIGILKALGASSQGVMSIFL
;
A
#
# COMPACT_ATOMS: atom_id res chain seq x y z
N MET A 1 27.00 -58.40 15.04
CA MET A 1 27.71 -58.12 13.76
C MET A 1 26.98 -58.67 12.52
N TYR A 2 26.40 -59.89 12.55
CA TYR A 2 25.71 -60.51 11.41
C TYR A 2 24.40 -59.80 10.96
N LYS A 3 23.63 -59.21 11.90
CA LYS A 3 22.39 -58.46 11.59
C LYS A 3 22.63 -57.24 10.68
N LEU A 4 23.70 -56.48 10.92
CA LEU A 4 24.08 -55.30 10.12
C LEU A 4 24.52 -55.65 8.69
N LEU A 5 25.17 -56.80 8.51
CA LEU A 5 25.58 -57.30 7.20
C LEU A 5 24.38 -57.78 6.37
N LEU A 6 23.42 -58.45 7.01
CA LEU A 6 22.19 -58.89 6.35
C LEU A 6 21.26 -57.72 6.00
N SER A 7 21.08 -56.75 6.91
CA SER A 7 20.29 -55.55 6.62
C SER A 7 20.94 -54.67 5.55
N SER A 8 22.27 -54.57 5.51
CA SER A 8 23.00 -53.88 4.43
C SER A 8 22.84 -54.55 3.06
N ARG A 9 22.88 -55.90 2.98
CA ARG A 9 22.59 -56.62 1.72
C ARG A 9 21.14 -56.43 1.27
N TYR A 10 20.18 -56.45 2.19
CA TYR A 10 18.77 -56.22 1.88
C TYR A 10 18.48 -54.77 1.45
N LEU A 11 19.20 -53.78 2.01
CA LEU A 11 19.12 -52.39 1.56
C LEU A 11 19.72 -52.21 0.15
N ARG A 12 20.87 -52.84 -0.12
CA ARG A 12 21.54 -52.76 -1.43
C ARG A 12 20.71 -53.37 -2.58
N THR A 13 19.89 -54.39 -2.32
CA THR A 13 19.00 -54.96 -3.35
C THR A 13 17.76 -54.12 -3.62
N ARG A 14 17.41 -53.13 -2.78
CA ARG A 14 16.22 -52.26 -2.94
C ARG A 14 16.57 -50.77 -3.18
N PHE A 15 17.74 -50.50 -3.74
CA PHE A 15 18.22 -49.13 -3.99
C PHE A 15 17.23 -48.27 -4.81
N ILE A 16 16.50 -48.87 -5.76
CA ILE A 16 15.49 -48.18 -6.58
C ILE A 16 14.36 -47.61 -5.70
N ALA A 17 13.85 -48.38 -4.75
CA ALA A 17 12.78 -47.91 -3.86
C ALA A 17 13.25 -46.77 -2.95
N LEU A 18 14.48 -46.85 -2.45
CA LEU A 18 15.08 -45.80 -1.62
C LEU A 18 15.32 -44.52 -2.43
N ALA A 19 15.80 -44.64 -3.67
CA ALA A 19 15.96 -43.51 -4.58
C ALA A 19 14.62 -42.83 -4.91
N SER A 20 13.55 -43.60 -5.15
CA SER A 20 12.21 -43.06 -5.39
C SER A 20 11.63 -42.33 -4.17
N ILE A 21 11.79 -42.89 -2.97
CA ILE A 21 11.34 -42.24 -1.73
C ILE A 21 12.08 -40.91 -1.53
N ILE A 22 13.40 -40.86 -1.74
CA ILE A 22 14.19 -39.63 -1.63
C ILE A 22 13.73 -38.60 -2.68
N SER A 23 13.53 -39.01 -3.94
CA SER A 23 13.08 -38.10 -5.00
C SER A 23 11.72 -37.49 -4.70
N ILE A 24 10.78 -38.29 -4.19
CA ILE A 24 9.45 -37.83 -3.78
C ILE A 24 9.55 -36.91 -2.57
N THR A 25 10.35 -37.29 -1.57
CA THR A 25 10.53 -36.49 -0.36
C THR A 25 11.07 -35.11 -0.73
N LEU A 26 12.06 -35.06 -1.63
CA LEU A 26 12.64 -33.82 -2.12
C LEU A 26 11.60 -32.99 -2.90
N GLY A 27 10.83 -33.60 -3.80
CA GLY A 27 9.82 -32.89 -4.61
C GLY A 27 8.62 -32.38 -3.79
N VAL A 28 8.17 -33.14 -2.80
CA VAL A 28 7.12 -32.70 -1.87
C VAL A 28 7.67 -31.62 -0.94
N ALA A 29 8.89 -31.77 -0.43
CA ALA A 29 9.52 -30.78 0.44
C ALA A 29 9.69 -29.42 -0.26
N THR A 30 10.14 -29.40 -1.52
CA THR A 30 10.28 -28.13 -2.27
C THR A 30 8.94 -27.44 -2.45
N MET A 31 7.87 -28.18 -2.77
CA MET A 31 6.53 -27.60 -2.90
C MET A 31 5.94 -27.11 -1.58
N ILE A 32 6.16 -27.82 -0.48
CA ILE A 32 5.74 -27.35 0.85
C ILE A 32 6.43 -26.03 1.20
N VAL A 33 7.73 -25.91 0.91
CA VAL A 33 8.47 -24.66 1.14
C VAL A 33 7.89 -23.53 0.29
N VAL A 34 7.66 -23.76 -1.01
CA VAL A 34 7.07 -22.74 -1.90
C VAL A 34 5.71 -22.30 -1.39
N ASN A 35 4.82 -23.23 -1.03
CA ASN A 35 3.49 -22.89 -0.52
C ASN A 35 3.56 -22.10 0.79
N SER A 36 4.50 -22.47 1.68
CA SER A 36 4.72 -21.75 2.95
C SER A 36 5.22 -20.32 2.71
N VAL A 37 6.13 -20.11 1.76
CA VAL A 37 6.64 -18.77 1.41
C VAL A 37 5.51 -17.93 0.82
N MET A 38 4.70 -18.49 -0.07
CA MET A 38 3.60 -17.77 -0.72
C MET A 38 2.49 -17.41 0.27
N SER A 39 2.12 -18.33 1.16
CA SER A 39 1.17 -18.05 2.24
C SER A 39 1.68 -16.93 3.16
N GLY A 40 2.97 -16.97 3.53
CA GLY A 40 3.61 -15.93 4.33
C GLY A 40 3.64 -14.57 3.62
N PHE A 41 3.98 -14.54 2.34
CA PHE A 41 3.97 -13.33 1.51
C PHE A 41 2.57 -12.73 1.42
N SER A 42 1.56 -13.55 1.09
CA SER A 42 0.16 -13.11 1.00
C SER A 42 -0.32 -12.49 2.31
N HIS A 43 -0.01 -13.11 3.45
CA HIS A 43 -0.34 -12.58 4.77
C HIS A 43 0.33 -11.23 5.03
N GLN A 44 1.65 -11.13 4.80
CA GLN A 44 2.38 -9.87 4.98
C GLN A 44 1.89 -8.76 4.05
N MET A 45 1.53 -9.10 2.82
CA MET A 45 0.99 -8.15 1.86
C MET A 45 -0.36 -7.62 2.34
N LYS A 46 -1.27 -8.51 2.75
CA LYS A 46 -2.58 -8.13 3.33
C LYS A 46 -2.42 -7.25 4.57
N ASP A 47 -1.51 -7.62 5.48
CA ASP A 47 -1.24 -6.83 6.68
C ASP A 47 -0.70 -5.44 6.36
N ARG A 48 0.22 -5.32 5.38
CA ARG A 48 0.73 -4.02 4.93
C ARG A 48 -0.39 -3.17 4.31
N ILE A 49 -1.19 -3.74 3.41
CA ILE A 49 -2.32 -3.03 2.78
C ILE A 49 -3.29 -2.52 3.86
N ARG A 50 -3.67 -3.39 4.80
CA ARG A 50 -4.56 -3.05 5.91
C ARG A 50 -3.95 -2.04 6.90
N GLY A 51 -2.62 -1.98 7.01
CA GLY A 51 -1.91 -0.99 7.82
C GLY A 51 -2.05 0.43 7.27
N ILE A 52 -2.22 0.59 5.95
CA ILE A 52 -2.24 1.89 5.26
C ILE A 52 -3.68 2.33 4.93
N LEU A 53 -4.60 1.37 4.82
CA LEU A 53 -6.01 1.62 4.56
C LEU A 53 -6.85 1.55 5.83
N ALA A 54 -8.00 2.21 5.79
CA ALA A 54 -9.02 2.01 6.80
C ALA A 54 -9.69 0.64 6.62
N ASP A 55 -10.22 0.06 7.70
CA ASP A 55 -10.85 -1.27 7.65
C ASP A 55 -12.11 -1.25 6.78
N VAL A 56 -12.92 -0.19 6.92
CA VAL A 56 -14.15 0.06 6.14
C VAL A 56 -14.16 1.50 5.64
N MET A 57 -14.60 1.69 4.40
CA MET A 57 -14.78 2.98 3.75
C MET A 57 -16.24 3.15 3.37
N VAL A 58 -16.79 4.31 3.70
CA VAL A 58 -18.14 4.77 3.31
C VAL A 58 -17.93 5.90 2.31
N ASP A 59 -17.84 5.55 1.04
CA ASP A 59 -17.55 6.47 -0.06
C ASP A 59 -18.86 7.09 -0.56
N ALA A 60 -18.90 8.41 -0.76
CA ALA A 60 -20.01 9.05 -1.45
C ALA A 60 -20.03 8.60 -2.92
N ILE A 61 -21.23 8.37 -3.45
CA ILE A 61 -21.39 8.01 -4.88
C ILE A 61 -21.09 9.21 -5.77
N ASP A 62 -21.34 10.43 -5.28
CA ASP A 62 -21.06 11.68 -5.99
C ASP A 62 -19.60 12.13 -5.77
N MET A 63 -18.92 12.47 -6.86
CA MET A 63 -17.53 12.97 -6.88
C MET A 63 -17.42 14.40 -6.33
N ASP A 64 -18.52 15.14 -6.25
CA ASP A 64 -18.57 16.44 -5.56
C ASP A 64 -18.79 16.31 -4.05
N GLY A 65 -18.88 15.07 -3.55
CA GLY A 65 -19.01 14.74 -2.15
C GLY A 65 -20.39 15.03 -1.56
N GLU A 66 -20.56 14.60 -0.33
CA GLU A 66 -21.78 14.74 0.45
C GLU A 66 -21.60 15.79 1.56
N SER A 67 -22.68 16.44 1.94
CA SER A 67 -22.70 17.44 3.01
C SER A 67 -22.85 16.81 4.39
N ASP A 68 -22.59 17.60 5.44
CA ASP A 68 -22.75 17.17 6.85
C ASP A 68 -21.95 15.90 7.23
N PRO A 69 -20.60 15.99 7.23
CA PRO A 69 -19.75 14.88 7.67
C PRO A 69 -20.03 14.48 9.12
N ALA A 70 -20.35 15.44 10.00
CA ALA A 70 -20.59 15.18 11.41
C ALA A 70 -21.89 14.39 11.65
N GLY A 71 -22.98 14.76 10.98
CA GLY A 71 -24.24 14.02 11.03
C GLY A 71 -24.12 12.63 10.44
N THR A 72 -23.40 12.48 9.32
CA THR A 72 -23.16 11.15 8.72
C THR A 72 -22.34 10.26 9.66
N MET A 73 -21.30 10.79 10.28
CA MET A 73 -20.52 10.05 11.30
C MET A 73 -21.36 9.69 12.52
N ALA A 74 -22.23 10.59 13.00
CA ALA A 74 -23.14 10.30 14.11
C ALA A 74 -24.15 9.20 13.75
N LEU A 75 -24.67 9.21 12.52
CA LEU A 75 -25.52 8.15 12.00
C LEU A 75 -24.79 6.81 11.95
N ILE A 76 -23.58 6.77 11.39
CA ILE A 76 -22.76 5.55 11.36
C ILE A 76 -22.49 5.04 12.79
N ASN A 77 -22.17 5.94 13.72
CA ASN A 77 -21.99 5.60 15.12
C ASN A 77 -23.27 5.01 15.77
N SER A 78 -24.45 5.49 15.40
CA SER A 78 -25.72 4.92 15.91
C SER A 78 -26.00 3.51 15.40
N LEU A 79 -25.51 3.16 14.20
CA LEU A 79 -25.75 1.86 13.57
C LEU A 79 -24.72 0.79 14.00
N VAL A 80 -23.45 1.18 14.10
CA VAL A 80 -22.31 0.26 14.28
C VAL A 80 -21.26 0.73 15.29
N GLY A 81 -21.51 1.80 16.06
CA GLY A 81 -20.54 2.39 16.99
C GLY A 81 -20.00 1.41 18.04
N GLU A 82 -20.74 0.35 18.36
CA GLU A 82 -20.27 -0.74 19.23
C GLU A 82 -19.01 -1.44 18.69
N HIS A 83 -18.85 -1.49 17.35
CA HIS A 83 -17.75 -2.16 16.65
C HIS A 83 -16.66 -1.21 16.15
N VAL A 84 -16.85 0.10 16.23
CA VAL A 84 -15.93 1.11 15.69
C VAL A 84 -14.99 1.61 16.78
N VAL A 85 -13.70 1.72 16.46
CA VAL A 85 -12.68 2.36 17.32
C VAL A 85 -12.66 3.85 17.04
N SER A 86 -12.58 4.21 15.76
CA SER A 86 -12.41 5.59 15.30
C SER A 86 -13.00 5.74 13.89
N MET A 87 -13.34 6.98 13.55
CA MET A 87 -13.78 7.36 12.21
C MET A 87 -13.26 8.75 11.86
N THR A 88 -12.99 9.00 10.58
CA THR A 88 -12.57 10.31 10.09
C THR A 88 -13.14 10.58 8.69
N PRO A 89 -13.55 11.82 8.38
CA PRO A 89 -13.89 12.19 7.02
C PRO A 89 -12.62 12.43 6.20
N THR A 90 -12.73 12.22 4.89
CA THR A 90 -11.70 12.51 3.90
C THR A 90 -12.30 13.05 2.61
N VAL A 91 -11.51 13.79 1.85
CA VAL A 91 -11.83 14.22 0.48
C VAL A 91 -10.76 13.66 -0.45
N GLU A 92 -11.15 12.78 -1.36
CA GLU A 92 -10.27 12.11 -2.32
C GLU A 92 -10.54 12.67 -3.72
N VAL A 93 -9.51 13.26 -4.34
CA VAL A 93 -9.61 13.87 -5.67
C VAL A 93 -8.36 13.59 -6.49
N TYR A 94 -8.47 13.64 -7.82
CA TYR A 94 -7.33 13.51 -8.72
C TYR A 94 -6.77 14.88 -9.10
N GLY A 95 -5.46 14.93 -9.35
CA GLY A 95 -4.76 16.17 -9.63
C GLY A 95 -3.34 15.97 -10.15
N LEU A 96 -2.63 17.08 -10.32
CA LEU A 96 -1.21 17.11 -10.66
C LEU A 96 -0.42 17.76 -9.52
N LEU A 97 0.71 17.15 -9.19
CA LEU A 97 1.77 17.72 -8.37
C LEU A 97 2.82 18.30 -9.32
N THR A 98 3.10 19.59 -9.17
CA THR A 98 4.10 20.33 -9.95
C THR A 98 5.16 20.89 -9.02
N PHE A 99 6.42 20.67 -9.34
CA PHE A 99 7.56 21.20 -8.59
C PHE A 99 8.74 21.48 -9.51
N ASP A 100 9.61 22.38 -9.07
CA ASP A 100 10.87 22.66 -9.77
C ASP A 100 11.95 21.66 -9.33
N TYR A 101 12.65 21.08 -10.30
CA TYR A 101 13.82 20.25 -10.04
C TYR A 101 14.89 20.55 -11.10
N LEU A 102 16.07 20.97 -10.65
CA LEU A 102 17.20 21.37 -11.51
C LEU A 102 16.85 22.49 -12.53
N GLY A 103 15.90 23.37 -12.19
CA GLY A 103 15.45 24.45 -13.07
C GLY A 103 14.42 24.03 -14.13
N GLU A 104 13.97 22.78 -14.10
CA GLU A 104 12.88 22.27 -14.94
C GLU A 104 11.64 21.96 -14.11
N GLN A 105 10.47 22.28 -14.67
CA GLN A 105 9.19 21.95 -14.04
C GLN A 105 8.86 20.47 -14.26
N SER A 106 8.81 19.73 -13.16
CA SER A 106 8.38 18.33 -13.13
C SER A 106 6.91 18.24 -12.75
N ASN A 107 6.15 17.43 -13.49
CA ASN A 107 4.73 17.18 -13.25
C ASN A 107 4.49 15.69 -12.94
N ARG A 108 3.72 15.40 -11.89
CA ARG A 108 3.32 14.04 -11.48
C ARG A 108 1.80 13.97 -11.36
N LEU A 109 1.18 12.91 -11.88
CA LEU A 109 -0.22 12.61 -11.61
C LEU A 109 -0.36 12.09 -10.18
N VAL A 110 -1.29 12.67 -9.43
CA VAL A 110 -1.49 12.33 -8.02
C VAL A 110 -2.97 12.21 -7.66
N THR A 111 -3.24 11.39 -6.66
CA THR A 111 -4.47 11.39 -5.87
C THR A 111 -4.22 12.21 -4.63
N ILE A 112 -4.94 13.32 -4.51
CA ILE A 112 -4.86 14.26 -3.40
C ILE A 112 -5.95 13.85 -2.40
N ILE A 113 -5.55 13.52 -1.18
CA ILE A 113 -6.45 13.08 -0.11
C ILE A 113 -6.41 14.11 1.02
N GLY A 114 -7.47 14.89 1.14
CA GLY A 114 -7.71 15.79 2.26
C GLY A 114 -8.01 15.00 3.52
N ILE A 115 -7.18 15.18 4.56
CA ILE A 115 -7.29 14.45 5.83
C ILE A 115 -7.24 15.38 7.05
N LEU A 116 -7.77 14.87 8.15
CA LEU A 116 -7.42 15.32 9.49
C LEU A 116 -6.29 14.42 10.00
N PRO A 117 -5.09 14.94 10.31
CA PRO A 117 -3.94 14.11 10.69
C PRO A 117 -4.21 13.12 11.83
N GLU A 118 -4.72 13.60 12.97
CA GLU A 118 -5.05 12.75 14.12
C GLU A 118 -6.11 11.70 13.80
N GLY A 119 -7.16 12.12 13.07
CA GLY A 119 -8.24 11.22 12.64
C GLY A 119 -7.73 10.15 11.68
N LYS A 120 -6.86 10.53 10.74
CA LYS A 120 -6.24 9.61 9.79
C LYS A 120 -5.35 8.61 10.51
N ASP A 121 -4.45 9.07 11.38
CA ASP A 121 -3.54 8.20 12.17
C ASP A 121 -4.33 7.19 13.01
N SER A 122 -5.48 7.62 13.56
CA SER A 122 -6.39 6.76 14.33
C SER A 122 -7.07 5.66 13.51
N VAL A 123 -7.42 5.93 12.24
CA VAL A 123 -8.07 4.92 11.38
C VAL A 123 -7.08 4.07 10.59
N SER A 124 -5.87 4.59 10.39
CA SER A 124 -4.83 4.06 9.53
C SER A 124 -3.52 4.72 9.99
N PRO A 125 -2.61 4.02 10.68
CA PRO A 125 -1.42 4.60 11.33
C PRO A 125 -0.41 5.17 10.30
N LEU A 126 -0.77 6.31 9.70
CA LEU A 126 0.00 7.02 8.69
C LEU A 126 1.33 7.50 9.28
N GLY A 127 1.34 7.85 10.56
CA GLY A 127 2.52 8.29 11.29
C GLY A 127 3.66 7.28 11.24
N ASP A 128 3.37 5.99 11.32
CA ASP A 128 4.38 4.91 11.27
C ASP A 128 5.14 4.89 9.93
N TYR A 129 4.56 5.48 8.89
CA TYR A 129 5.13 5.53 7.55
C TYR A 129 5.85 6.85 7.25
N LEU A 130 5.76 7.86 8.12
CA LEU A 130 6.43 9.15 7.93
C LEU A 130 7.95 9.05 8.13
N GLN A 131 8.70 9.69 7.25
CA GLN A 131 10.16 9.73 7.34
C GLN A 131 10.63 10.40 8.62
N SER A 132 9.97 11.49 9.06
CA SER A 132 10.37 12.16 10.31
C SER A 132 10.30 11.23 11.53
N ARG A 133 9.25 10.42 11.67
CA ARG A 133 9.14 9.43 12.77
C ARG A 133 10.13 8.29 12.61
N LYS A 134 10.34 7.77 11.39
CA LYS A 134 11.36 6.72 11.13
C LYS A 134 12.79 7.17 11.46
N LEU A 135 13.06 8.46 11.29
CA LEU A 135 14.35 9.09 11.62
C LEU A 135 14.41 9.61 13.07
N ASN A 136 13.40 9.35 13.90
CA ASN A 136 13.27 9.83 15.28
C ASN A 136 13.33 11.37 15.42
N LEU A 137 12.92 12.10 14.38
CA LEU A 137 12.82 13.56 14.38
C LEU A 137 11.51 14.05 15.04
N ARG A 138 10.54 13.15 15.23
CA ARG A 138 9.32 13.36 16.00
C ARG A 138 9.11 12.17 16.93
N SER A 139 8.50 12.43 18.08
CA SER A 139 8.10 11.36 19.00
C SER A 139 7.08 10.44 18.30
N PRO A 140 7.27 9.11 18.37
CA PRO A 140 6.31 8.15 17.81
C PRO A 140 4.89 8.30 18.39
N ASP A 141 4.80 8.69 19.67
CA ASP A 141 3.55 8.78 20.42
C ASP A 141 2.87 10.17 20.34
N ALA A 142 3.55 11.16 19.76
CA ALA A 142 2.97 12.50 19.63
C ALA A 142 1.82 12.46 18.60
N PRO A 143 0.66 13.13 18.86
CA PRO A 143 -0.42 13.24 17.90
C PRO A 143 0.09 13.71 16.54
N LEU A 144 -0.40 13.10 15.47
CA LEU A 144 0.01 13.48 14.14
C LEU A 144 -0.53 14.87 13.80
N ASP A 145 0.33 15.75 13.29
CA ASP A 145 -0.01 17.13 12.94
C ASP A 145 0.72 17.60 11.67
N TRP A 146 0.40 18.81 11.23
CA TRP A 146 1.04 19.46 10.07
C TRP A 146 2.21 20.36 10.45
N SER A 147 2.85 20.16 11.61
CA SER A 147 4.06 20.92 11.95
C SER A 147 5.21 20.53 10.99
N LEU A 148 6.31 21.27 11.00
CA LEU A 148 7.57 20.84 10.38
C LEU A 148 8.46 20.19 11.45
N SER A 149 9.30 19.22 11.05
CA SER A 149 10.38 18.79 11.94
C SER A 149 11.46 19.87 12.03
N GLU A 150 12.30 19.83 13.06
CA GLU A 150 13.40 20.79 13.22
C GLU A 150 14.33 20.80 11.98
N PRO A 151 14.82 19.66 11.43
CA PRO A 151 15.62 19.67 10.21
C PRO A 151 14.87 20.19 8.97
N ALA A 152 13.57 19.97 8.88
CA ALA A 152 12.75 20.48 7.77
C ALA A 152 12.58 22.00 7.86
N THR A 153 12.51 22.54 9.07
CA THR A 153 12.45 23.99 9.32
C THR A 153 13.77 24.65 8.93
N GLU A 154 14.91 24.10 9.37
CA GLU A 154 16.25 24.57 8.96
C GLU A 154 16.47 24.47 7.44
N PHE A 155 15.97 23.39 6.81
CA PHE A 155 16.02 23.26 5.35
C PHE A 155 15.19 24.35 4.68
N ARG A 156 13.97 24.59 5.15
CA ARG A 156 13.07 25.63 4.63
C ARG A 156 13.70 27.01 4.69
N GLU A 157 14.31 27.38 5.81
CA GLU A 157 15.03 28.66 5.96
C GLU A 157 16.07 28.87 4.86
N ARG A 158 16.95 27.86 4.67
CA ARG A 158 18.00 27.91 3.65
C ARG A 158 17.42 27.93 2.23
N TRP A 159 16.37 27.16 1.99
CA TRP A 159 15.72 27.08 0.69
C TRP A 159 15.04 28.41 0.32
N LEU A 160 14.30 29.03 1.24
CA LEU A 160 13.68 30.33 1.04
C LEU A 160 14.72 31.43 0.79
N GLU A 161 15.84 31.41 1.52
CA GLU A 161 16.93 32.37 1.32
C GLU A 161 17.55 32.22 -0.07
N HIS A 162 17.81 30.98 -0.51
CA HIS A 162 18.29 30.72 -1.86
C HIS A 162 17.30 31.21 -2.93
N GLN A 163 16.00 30.95 -2.76
CA GLN A 163 14.95 31.44 -3.66
C GLN A 163 14.92 32.97 -3.74
N ARG A 164 15.09 33.68 -2.60
CA ARG A 164 15.19 35.16 -2.59
C ARG A 164 16.38 35.65 -3.38
N ILE A 165 17.56 35.04 -3.19
CA ILE A 165 18.78 35.41 -3.91
C ILE A 165 18.60 35.21 -5.41
N VAL A 166 18.10 34.04 -5.84
CA VAL A 166 17.86 33.74 -7.26
C VAL A 166 16.87 34.73 -7.87
N ASN A 167 15.73 34.97 -7.20
CA ASN A 167 14.73 35.91 -7.68
C ASN A 167 15.26 37.36 -7.74
N SER A 168 16.02 37.80 -6.74
CA SER A 168 16.65 39.13 -6.75
C SER A 168 17.69 39.30 -7.86
N SER A 169 18.39 38.21 -8.22
CA SER A 169 19.41 38.20 -9.27
C SER A 169 18.76 38.26 -10.67
N LEU A 170 17.65 37.56 -10.87
CA LEU A 170 16.88 37.57 -12.13
C LEU A 170 16.27 38.94 -12.44
N ILE A 171 15.91 39.73 -11.42
CA ILE A 171 15.38 41.10 -11.58
C ILE A 171 16.48 42.08 -12.07
N SER A 172 17.76 41.74 -11.91
CA SER A 172 18.90 42.63 -12.22
C SER A 172 19.52 42.45 -13.61
N THR A 173 19.15 41.40 -14.35
CA THR A 173 19.58 41.19 -15.74
C THR A 173 18.53 41.74 -16.71
N PRO A 174 18.84 42.79 -17.50
CA PRO A 174 18.00 43.15 -18.63
C PRO A 174 17.99 41.95 -19.57
N VAL A 175 16.82 41.44 -19.92
CA VAL A 175 16.65 40.49 -21.02
C VAL A 175 17.11 41.21 -22.28
N HIS A 176 18.38 41.02 -22.65
CA HIS A 176 18.84 41.33 -23.99
C HIS A 176 18.29 40.23 -24.87
N ASP A 177 17.43 40.60 -25.83
CA ASP A 177 16.93 39.70 -26.86
C ASP A 177 17.78 39.88 -28.13
N PRO A 178 18.88 39.11 -28.31
CA PRO A 178 19.54 39.02 -29.58
C PRO A 178 18.91 37.87 -30.38
N GLY A 179 17.80 38.15 -31.05
CA GLY A 179 17.29 37.33 -32.15
C GLY A 179 16.68 36.01 -31.72
N GLN A 180 15.44 36.09 -31.23
CA GLN A 180 14.48 34.99 -31.18
C GLN A 180 14.42 34.25 -32.53
N MET A 181 15.11 33.10 -32.63
CA MET A 181 14.74 32.09 -33.62
C MET A 181 13.47 31.43 -33.09
N ASP A 182 12.35 31.61 -33.80
CA ASP A 182 11.08 30.95 -33.52
C ASP A 182 11.28 29.43 -33.51
N ASN A 183 11.50 28.85 -32.34
CA ASN A 183 11.35 27.43 -32.14
C ASN A 183 9.83 27.13 -32.20
N PRO A 184 9.35 26.33 -33.17
CA PRO A 184 7.92 26.05 -33.32
C PRO A 184 7.33 25.24 -32.15
N PHE A 185 8.15 24.85 -31.17
CA PHE A 185 7.73 24.20 -29.92
C PHE A 185 7.83 25.11 -28.69
N ASP A 186 8.32 26.35 -28.82
CA ASP A 186 8.28 27.37 -27.76
C ASP A 186 6.88 28.03 -27.75
N THR A 187 5.87 27.29 -27.31
CA THR A 187 4.70 27.96 -26.74
C THR A 187 5.16 28.67 -25.47
N PRO A 188 4.93 29.97 -25.30
CA PRO A 188 5.24 30.64 -24.04
C PRO A 188 4.55 29.85 -22.93
N ALA A 189 5.34 29.34 -21.98
CA ALA A 189 4.80 28.70 -20.79
C ALA A 189 3.76 29.67 -20.21
N PRO A 190 2.52 29.24 -19.92
CA PRO A 190 1.54 30.12 -19.31
C PRO A 190 2.22 30.69 -18.07
N ASN A 191 2.43 32.01 -18.07
CA ASN A 191 3.15 32.73 -17.02
C ASN A 191 2.81 32.08 -15.70
N ALA A 192 3.76 31.35 -15.11
CA ALA A 192 3.55 30.77 -13.80
C ALA A 192 3.20 31.97 -12.93
N PRO A 193 1.97 32.04 -12.34
CA PRO A 193 1.71 33.10 -11.39
C PRO A 193 2.82 33.00 -10.37
N ALA A 194 3.57 34.10 -10.18
CA ALA A 194 4.57 34.18 -9.13
C ALA A 194 3.94 33.60 -7.86
N MET A 195 4.68 32.80 -7.11
CA MET A 195 4.26 32.37 -5.78
C MET A 195 4.17 33.65 -4.94
N THR A 196 3.00 34.30 -4.94
CA THR A 196 2.83 35.71 -4.51
C THR A 196 2.54 35.84 -3.01
N GLU A 197 2.56 34.76 -2.25
CA GLU A 197 2.51 34.84 -0.79
C GLU A 197 3.88 34.48 -0.24
N ALA A 198 4.57 35.50 0.27
CA ALA A 198 5.85 35.37 0.95
C ALA A 198 5.64 34.60 2.26
N ALA A 199 5.66 33.27 2.19
CA ALA A 199 5.72 32.42 3.36
C ALA A 199 7.04 32.69 4.10
N SER A 200 6.94 32.92 5.41
CA SER A 200 8.13 33.02 6.27
C SER A 200 8.69 31.62 6.55
N ALA A 201 9.90 31.53 7.08
CA ALA A 201 10.49 30.22 7.37
C ALA A 201 9.82 29.53 8.57
N ASP A 202 9.35 30.32 9.53
CA ASP A 202 8.64 29.85 10.73
C ASP A 202 7.16 29.52 10.48
N ASP A 203 6.59 29.98 9.36
CA ASP A 203 5.18 29.80 9.03
C ASP A 203 5.01 29.17 7.63
N PRO A 204 4.87 27.83 7.54
CA PRO A 204 4.59 27.16 6.27
C PRO A 204 3.22 27.58 5.73
N LEU A 205 3.03 27.42 4.42
CA LEU A 205 1.77 27.78 3.75
C LEU A 205 0.57 27.11 4.41
N ASP A 206 -0.61 27.73 4.29
CA ASP A 206 -1.89 27.17 4.77
C ASP A 206 -2.11 25.74 4.27
N GLY A 207 -1.79 25.50 3.00
CA GLY A 207 -1.78 24.18 2.41
C GLY A 207 -0.54 23.41 2.81
N ARG A 208 -0.70 22.34 3.57
CA ARG A 208 0.40 21.47 4.02
C ARG A 208 0.15 20.06 3.54
N VAL A 209 1.23 19.35 3.21
CA VAL A 209 1.12 18.03 2.58
C VAL A 209 2.12 17.00 3.09
N PHE A 210 1.66 15.74 3.13
CA PHE A 210 2.53 14.58 3.17
C PHE A 210 2.59 13.94 1.79
N ILE A 211 3.79 13.77 1.23
CA ILE A 211 3.97 13.26 -0.13
C ILE A 211 4.56 11.85 -0.09
N GLY A 212 4.08 10.97 -0.97
CA GLY A 212 4.67 9.64 -1.13
C GLY A 212 6.11 9.71 -1.63
N ALA A 213 7.01 8.94 -1.03
CA ALA A 213 8.45 9.03 -1.30
C ALA A 213 8.81 8.83 -2.79
N SER A 214 8.09 7.97 -3.50
CA SER A 214 8.35 7.68 -4.92
C SER A 214 7.85 8.78 -5.88
N LEU A 215 7.00 9.70 -5.43
CA LEU A 215 6.59 10.88 -6.23
C LEU A 215 7.71 11.92 -6.35
N VAL A 216 8.50 12.04 -5.29
CA VAL A 216 9.48 13.10 -5.08
C VAL A 216 10.89 12.57 -4.92
N SER A 217 11.15 11.38 -5.45
CA SER A 217 12.49 10.83 -5.54
C SER A 217 12.73 10.24 -6.92
N TYR A 218 14.00 10.18 -7.30
CA TYR A 218 14.41 9.51 -8.52
C TYR A 218 15.47 8.43 -8.18
N PRO A 219 15.29 7.19 -8.67
CA PRO A 219 16.30 6.18 -8.54
C PRO A 219 17.42 6.43 -9.54
N PHE A 220 18.67 6.43 -9.09
CA PHE A 220 19.84 6.46 -9.94
C PHE A 220 20.79 5.32 -9.59
N ARG A 221 21.56 4.85 -10.58
CA ARG A 221 22.59 3.83 -10.37
C ARG A 221 23.90 4.52 -10.06
N ASP A 222 24.48 4.23 -8.91
CA ASP A 222 25.77 4.79 -8.53
C ASP A 222 26.92 4.15 -9.33
N LYS A 223 28.14 4.64 -9.11
CA LYS A 223 29.35 4.17 -9.80
C LYS A 223 29.66 2.69 -9.53
N ASN A 224 29.13 2.12 -8.45
CA ASN A 224 29.32 0.72 -8.06
C ASN A 224 28.21 -0.18 -8.62
N GLY A 225 27.24 0.39 -9.32
CA GLY A 225 26.10 -0.34 -9.85
C GLY A 225 24.95 -0.49 -8.86
N GLU A 226 25.02 0.10 -7.67
CA GLU A 226 23.95 0.06 -6.68
C GLU A 226 22.88 1.11 -7.00
N ILE A 227 21.60 0.75 -6.83
CA ILE A 227 20.49 1.70 -7.00
C ILE A 227 20.39 2.51 -5.72
N ARG A 228 20.56 3.83 -5.83
CA ARG A 228 20.32 4.80 -4.76
C ARG A 228 19.12 5.65 -5.13
N VAL A 229 18.43 6.12 -4.11
CA VAL A 229 17.25 6.99 -4.24
C VAL A 229 17.66 8.37 -3.75
N GLU A 230 17.55 9.37 -4.61
CA GLU A 230 17.81 10.77 -4.24
C GLU A 230 16.49 11.56 -4.24
N PRO A 231 16.23 12.35 -3.19
CA PRO A 231 15.02 13.17 -3.15
C PRO A 231 15.12 14.33 -4.16
N MET A 232 14.09 14.47 -4.99
CA MET A 232 13.87 15.63 -5.85
C MET A 232 13.25 16.81 -5.07
N VAL A 233 12.40 16.49 -4.09
CA VAL A 233 11.78 17.45 -3.18
C VAL A 233 12.02 16.98 -1.75
N SER A 234 12.34 17.92 -0.86
CA SER A 234 12.55 17.65 0.57
C SER A 234 11.44 18.26 1.43
N ALA A 235 11.25 17.73 2.64
CA ALA A 235 10.38 18.36 3.63
C ALA A 235 10.86 19.80 3.92
N GLY A 236 9.92 20.74 3.99
CA GLY A 236 10.16 22.17 4.10
C GLY A 236 10.08 22.94 2.78
N GLN A 237 10.08 22.26 1.63
CA GLN A 237 9.96 22.87 0.30
C GLN A 237 8.49 23.19 -0.06
N ASP A 238 8.28 24.26 -0.84
CA ASP A 238 6.97 24.56 -1.41
C ASP A 238 6.81 23.96 -2.81
N VAL A 239 5.66 23.35 -3.06
CA VAL A 239 5.26 22.73 -4.34
C VAL A 239 3.85 23.20 -4.72
N LYS A 240 3.42 22.90 -5.95
CA LYS A 240 2.08 23.25 -6.42
C LYS A 240 1.23 22.00 -6.61
N LEU A 241 0.04 22.00 -6.04
CA LEU A 241 -0.99 21.03 -6.38
C LEU A 241 -2.00 21.68 -7.32
N SER A 242 -2.56 20.90 -8.23
CA SER A 242 -3.67 21.33 -9.06
C SER A 242 -4.70 20.22 -9.20
N THR A 243 -5.98 20.59 -9.17
CA THR A 243 -7.10 19.66 -9.33
C THR A 243 -8.16 20.26 -10.22
N ILE A 244 -9.04 19.42 -10.75
CA ILE A 244 -10.14 19.84 -11.61
C ILE A 244 -11.41 19.88 -10.75
N VAL A 245 -12.24 20.90 -10.95
CA VAL A 245 -13.54 21.04 -10.28
C VAL A 245 -14.64 20.87 -11.32
N VAL A 246 -15.66 20.07 -11.00
CA VAL A 246 -16.80 19.88 -11.91
C VAL A 246 -17.46 21.23 -12.19
N GLY A 247 -17.71 21.51 -13.47
CA GLY A 247 -18.29 22.79 -13.90
C GLY A 247 -17.30 23.97 -14.00
N ARG A 248 -16.02 23.77 -13.70
CA ARG A 248 -14.95 24.72 -14.02
C ARG A 248 -13.92 24.07 -14.96
N PRO A 249 -13.80 24.52 -16.21
CA PRO A 249 -12.88 23.92 -17.18
C PRO A 249 -11.41 24.18 -16.81
N ASP A 250 -11.12 25.29 -16.12
CA ASP A 250 -9.76 25.63 -15.73
C ASP A 250 -9.35 24.90 -14.43
N PRO A 251 -8.18 24.24 -14.41
CA PRO A 251 -7.69 23.57 -13.21
C PRO A 251 -7.40 24.59 -12.10
N VAL A 252 -7.81 24.24 -10.89
CA VAL A 252 -7.55 25.04 -9.69
C VAL A 252 -6.21 24.62 -9.11
N GLY A 253 -5.19 25.46 -9.28
CA GLY A 253 -3.86 25.26 -8.70
C GLY A 253 -3.67 26.06 -7.40
N PHE A 254 -3.02 25.46 -6.41
CA PHE A 254 -2.66 26.12 -5.15
C PHE A 254 -1.27 25.68 -4.67
N PRO A 255 -0.49 26.60 -4.07
CA PRO A 255 0.80 26.27 -3.49
C PRO A 255 0.59 25.54 -2.14
N VAL A 256 1.49 24.63 -1.83
CA VAL A 256 1.50 23.87 -0.57
C VAL A 256 2.92 23.66 -0.08
N THR A 257 3.10 23.59 1.25
CA THR A 257 4.37 23.22 1.87
C THR A 257 4.41 21.73 2.16
N VAL A 258 5.50 21.07 1.75
CA VAL A 258 5.74 19.65 2.08
C VAL A 258 6.18 19.55 3.54
N THR A 259 5.32 19.02 4.41
CA THR A 259 5.64 18.90 5.84
C THR A 259 6.41 17.63 6.17
N ASP A 260 6.13 16.56 5.43
CA ASP A 260 6.81 15.28 5.59
C ASP A 260 6.68 14.44 4.32
N ILE A 261 7.47 13.37 4.24
CA ILE A 261 7.43 12.40 3.16
C ILE A 261 7.09 11.05 3.80
N PHE A 262 6.10 10.34 3.24
CA PHE A 262 5.72 9.02 3.73
C PHE A 262 6.24 7.91 2.81
N GLN A 263 6.60 6.78 3.40
CA GLN A 263 7.00 5.58 2.69
C GLN A 263 6.30 4.37 3.29
N SER A 264 5.27 3.92 2.59
CA SER A 264 4.39 2.83 2.97
C SER A 264 4.97 1.46 2.62
N GLY A 265 5.91 1.42 1.65
CA GLY A 265 6.47 0.19 1.12
C GLY A 265 5.62 -0.46 0.02
N MET A 266 4.50 0.18 -0.33
CA MET A 266 3.71 -0.17 -1.51
C MET A 266 3.90 0.89 -2.60
N SER A 267 4.42 0.47 -3.75
CA SER A 267 4.80 1.39 -4.82
C SER A 267 3.61 2.21 -5.32
N GLU A 268 2.43 1.59 -5.41
CA GLU A 268 1.19 2.23 -5.87
C GLU A 268 0.82 3.44 -4.98
N TYR A 269 1.02 3.32 -3.67
CA TYR A 269 0.69 4.36 -2.70
C TYR A 269 1.78 5.44 -2.69
N ASP A 270 3.04 5.01 -2.63
CA ASP A 270 4.19 5.91 -2.53
C ASP A 270 4.40 6.72 -3.82
N SER A 271 3.85 6.28 -4.96
CA SER A 271 4.00 6.92 -6.28
C SER A 271 2.76 7.67 -6.78
N GLN A 272 1.66 7.68 -6.02
CA GLN A 272 0.42 8.32 -6.47
C GLN A 272 -0.25 9.20 -5.41
N ILE A 273 -0.06 8.95 -4.11
CA ILE A 273 -0.85 9.62 -3.08
C ILE A 273 -0.12 10.83 -2.49
N VAL A 274 -0.86 11.92 -2.34
CA VAL A 274 -0.49 13.09 -1.56
C VAL A 274 -1.59 13.35 -0.53
N PHE A 275 -1.24 13.36 0.75
CA PHE A 275 -2.17 13.80 1.79
C PHE A 275 -2.06 15.30 1.97
N CYS A 276 -3.18 16.00 2.15
CA CYS A 276 -3.22 17.43 2.40
C CYS A 276 -4.22 17.79 3.50
N ASN A 277 -4.19 19.03 3.98
CA ASN A 277 -5.21 19.54 4.89
C ASN A 277 -6.60 19.39 4.27
N LEU A 278 -7.50 18.69 4.96
CA LEU A 278 -8.88 18.51 4.55
C LEU A 278 -9.56 19.84 4.19
N GLU A 279 -9.42 20.84 5.06
CA GLU A 279 -10.08 22.13 4.94
C GLU A 279 -9.61 22.94 3.72
N VAL A 280 -8.29 22.92 3.47
CA VAL A 280 -7.69 23.59 2.31
C VAL A 280 -8.21 22.94 1.04
N LEU A 281 -8.21 21.61 0.96
CA LEU A 281 -8.71 20.90 -0.21
C LEU A 281 -10.19 21.18 -0.46
N GLN A 282 -11.02 21.16 0.59
CA GLN A 282 -12.44 21.49 0.50
C GLN A 282 -12.64 22.92 -0.02
N LYS A 283 -11.89 23.89 0.49
CA LYS A 283 -11.92 25.30 0.04
C LYS A 283 -11.56 25.40 -1.44
N MET A 284 -10.45 24.78 -1.86
CA MET A 284 -9.98 24.84 -3.26
C MET A 284 -10.94 24.14 -4.23
N ARG A 285 -11.64 23.09 -3.77
CA ARG A 285 -12.68 22.40 -4.55
C ARG A 285 -14.04 23.11 -4.54
N GLY A 286 -14.20 24.22 -3.82
CA GLY A 286 -15.50 24.87 -3.63
C GLY A 286 -16.50 24.04 -2.83
N MET A 287 -16.02 23.01 -2.13
CA MET A 287 -16.79 22.14 -1.24
C MET A 287 -17.03 22.77 0.14
N LEU A 288 -16.29 23.84 0.46
CA LEU A 288 -16.41 24.61 1.68
C LEU A 288 -16.45 26.09 1.32
N VAL A 289 -17.55 26.76 1.70
CA VAL A 289 -17.69 28.20 1.56
C VAL A 289 -17.45 28.83 2.93
N PRO A 290 -16.31 29.50 3.16
CA PRO A 290 -16.04 30.13 4.44
C PRO A 290 -17.04 31.27 4.69
N ALA A 291 -17.66 31.26 5.87
CA ALA A 291 -18.49 32.39 6.31
C ALA A 291 -17.59 33.60 6.61
N PRO A 292 -17.96 34.83 6.21
CA PRO A 292 -17.15 36.02 6.49
C PRO A 292 -16.86 36.17 7.99
N GLY A 293 -15.59 36.26 8.36
CA GLY A 293 -15.15 36.46 9.75
C GLY A 293 -15.15 35.21 10.65
N ARG A 294 -15.33 34.01 10.08
CA ARG A 294 -15.23 32.74 10.82
C ARG A 294 -14.00 31.95 10.36
N GLU A 295 -13.33 31.28 11.29
CA GLU A 295 -12.25 30.34 10.97
C GLU A 295 -12.78 29.19 10.09
N LEU A 296 -11.88 28.64 9.27
CA LEU A 296 -12.18 27.49 8.44
C LEU A 296 -12.49 26.30 9.36
N ASN A 297 -13.56 25.57 9.04
CA ASN A 297 -13.96 24.42 9.82
C ASN A 297 -14.38 23.30 8.87
N TRP A 298 -13.65 22.20 8.89
CA TRP A 298 -13.92 21.04 8.02
C TRP A 298 -15.36 20.53 8.11
N ARG A 299 -16.03 20.74 9.26
CA ARG A 299 -17.41 20.31 9.50
C ARG A 299 -18.42 21.01 8.59
N ASP A 300 -18.12 22.22 8.15
CA ASP A 300 -19.00 23.02 7.30
C ASP A 300 -18.84 22.67 5.81
N GLY A 301 -17.86 21.81 5.47
CA GLY A 301 -17.52 21.41 4.11
C GLY A 301 -18.08 20.04 3.73
N LYS A 302 -18.11 19.75 2.43
CA LYS A 302 -18.44 18.41 1.91
C LYS A 302 -17.29 17.42 2.08
N PHE A 303 -17.60 16.13 2.10
CA PHE A 303 -16.62 15.04 2.17
C PHE A 303 -16.91 13.99 1.08
N THR A 304 -15.91 13.24 0.65
CA THR A 304 -16.12 12.16 -0.34
C THR A 304 -16.08 10.77 0.27
N SER A 305 -15.47 10.61 1.45
CA SER A 305 -15.43 9.30 2.12
C SER A 305 -15.34 9.47 3.64
N ILE A 306 -15.95 8.55 4.38
CA ILE A 306 -15.70 8.35 5.81
C ILE A 306 -14.95 7.03 5.98
N GLN A 307 -13.78 7.12 6.59
CA GLN A 307 -12.92 5.99 6.90
C GLN A 307 -13.18 5.51 8.32
N LEU A 308 -13.22 4.19 8.52
CA LEU A 308 -13.48 3.55 9.82
C LEU A 308 -12.39 2.55 10.18
N ARG A 309 -12.02 2.53 11.46
CA ARG A 309 -11.27 1.43 12.07
C ARG A 309 -12.18 0.62 12.97
N LEU A 310 -12.14 -0.70 12.83
CA LEU A 310 -12.95 -1.61 13.62
C LEU A 310 -12.16 -2.12 14.83
N LYS A 311 -12.88 -2.46 15.90
CA LYS A 311 -12.30 -3.12 17.09
C LYS A 311 -11.85 -4.54 16.75
N ASP A 312 -12.64 -5.22 15.93
CA ASP A 312 -12.34 -6.53 15.38
C ASP A 312 -12.70 -6.55 13.90
N TYR A 313 -11.71 -6.79 13.05
CA TYR A 313 -11.88 -6.85 11.60
C TYR A 313 -12.67 -8.08 11.14
N SER A 314 -12.75 -9.14 11.94
CA SER A 314 -13.58 -10.31 11.61
C SER A 314 -15.07 -9.94 11.44
N LEU A 315 -15.49 -8.83 12.06
CA LEU A 315 -16.84 -8.29 11.98
C LEU A 315 -17.04 -7.35 10.78
N ALA A 316 -16.01 -7.05 9.99
CA ALA A 316 -16.11 -6.13 8.85
C ALA A 316 -17.25 -6.49 7.88
N PRO A 317 -17.47 -7.76 7.48
CA PRO A 317 -18.58 -8.11 6.60
C PRO A 317 -19.96 -7.80 7.21
N ILE A 318 -20.11 -7.96 8.52
CA ILE A 318 -21.36 -7.67 9.24
C ILE A 318 -21.59 -6.17 9.31
N VAL A 319 -20.55 -5.40 9.65
CA VAL A 319 -20.59 -3.93 9.72
C VAL A 319 -20.94 -3.36 8.35
N VAL A 320 -20.27 -3.79 7.29
CA VAL A 320 -20.54 -3.35 5.91
C VAL A 320 -21.98 -3.66 5.54
N LYS A 321 -22.45 -4.90 5.77
CA LYS A 321 -23.84 -5.27 5.47
C LYS A 321 -24.85 -4.40 6.22
N ARG A 322 -24.65 -4.16 7.52
CA ARG A 322 -25.56 -3.32 8.32
C ARG A 322 -25.60 -1.88 7.81
N LEU A 323 -24.46 -1.32 7.40
CA LEU A 323 -24.39 0.03 6.82
C LEU A 323 -25.05 0.09 5.43
N GLN A 324 -24.87 -0.93 4.59
CA GLN A 324 -25.50 -1.02 3.27
C GLN A 324 -27.03 -1.17 3.35
N GLU A 325 -27.53 -1.85 4.39
CA GLU A 325 -28.96 -2.05 4.63
C GLU A 325 -29.65 -0.80 5.22
N SER A 326 -28.89 0.18 5.73
CA SER A 326 -29.46 1.43 6.27
C SER A 326 -30.15 2.24 5.17
N PRO A 327 -31.44 2.57 5.30
CA PRO A 327 -32.16 3.40 4.33
C PRO A 327 -31.55 4.79 4.15
N GLU A 328 -30.90 5.34 5.17
CA GLU A 328 -30.35 6.70 5.18
C GLU A 328 -29.02 6.80 4.43
N LEU A 329 -28.27 5.69 4.39
CA LEU A 329 -26.98 5.60 3.66
C LEU A 329 -27.17 5.04 2.24
N ARG A 330 -28.17 4.18 2.05
CA ARG A 330 -28.43 3.50 0.79
C ARG A 330 -28.68 4.47 -0.36
N GLY A 331 -27.93 4.30 -1.45
CA GLY A 331 -28.07 5.13 -2.66
C GLY A 331 -27.38 6.50 -2.58
N ARG A 332 -26.78 6.85 -1.43
CA ARG A 332 -25.90 8.02 -1.27
C ARG A 332 -24.45 7.62 -1.11
N PHE A 333 -24.22 6.48 -0.46
CA PHE A 333 -22.89 5.96 -0.19
C PHE A 333 -22.71 4.53 -0.68
N GLU A 334 -21.50 4.23 -1.14
CA GLU A 334 -20.98 2.90 -1.36
C GLU A 334 -20.12 2.49 -0.15
N VAL A 335 -20.51 1.41 0.52
CA VAL A 335 -19.78 0.93 1.69
C VAL A 335 -19.00 -0.32 1.31
N ARG A 336 -17.68 -0.28 1.51
CA ARG A 336 -16.75 -1.37 1.16
C ARG A 336 -15.68 -1.57 2.21
N THR A 337 -15.15 -2.78 2.33
CA THR A 337 -13.88 -3.03 3.03
C THR A 337 -12.69 -2.66 2.15
N TRP A 338 -11.50 -2.55 2.74
CA TRP A 338 -10.27 -2.42 1.96
C TRP A 338 -10.02 -3.60 1.03
N GLU A 339 -10.39 -4.83 1.43
CA GLU A 339 -10.25 -6.03 0.58
C GLU A 339 -11.12 -5.93 -0.66
N GLN A 340 -12.35 -5.41 -0.53
CA GLN A 340 -13.25 -5.19 -1.67
C GLN A 340 -12.72 -4.08 -2.58
N LYS A 341 -12.16 -2.99 -2.03
CA LYS A 341 -11.53 -1.91 -2.82
C LYS A 341 -10.28 -2.40 -3.56
N GLN A 342 -9.54 -3.36 -2.99
CA GLN A 342 -8.33 -3.96 -3.57
C GLN A 342 -8.57 -5.33 -4.23
N GLY A 343 -9.85 -5.67 -4.50
CA GLY A 343 -10.27 -6.97 -5.02
C GLY A 343 -9.40 -7.50 -6.16
N PRO A 344 -9.11 -6.71 -7.22
CA PRO A 344 -8.30 -7.19 -8.35
C PRO A 344 -6.90 -7.69 -7.95
N LEU A 345 -6.26 -7.06 -6.95
CA LEU A 345 -4.92 -7.43 -6.50
C LEU A 345 -4.96 -8.68 -5.61
N LEU A 346 -5.98 -8.80 -4.75
CA LEU A 346 -6.14 -9.95 -3.87
C LEU A 346 -6.60 -11.21 -4.63
N GLU A 347 -7.49 -11.04 -5.61
CA GLU A 347 -7.96 -12.12 -6.48
C GLU A 347 -6.79 -12.77 -7.24
N ALA A 348 -5.84 -11.97 -7.73
CA ALA A 348 -4.64 -12.48 -8.38
C ALA A 348 -3.83 -13.41 -7.45
N VAL A 349 -3.68 -13.04 -6.18
CA VAL A 349 -2.95 -13.85 -5.18
C VAL A 349 -3.72 -15.11 -4.78
N GLU A 350 -5.04 -15.04 -4.71
CA GLU A 350 -5.89 -16.22 -4.44
C GLU A 350 -5.79 -17.24 -5.58
N VAL A 351 -5.83 -16.79 -6.83
CA VAL A 351 -5.64 -17.64 -8.01
C VAL A 351 -4.26 -18.31 -7.99
N GLU A 352 -3.21 -17.56 -7.69
CA GLU A 352 -1.85 -18.10 -7.60
C GLU A 352 -1.73 -19.18 -6.51
N THR A 353 -2.30 -18.92 -5.33
CA THR A 353 -2.32 -19.88 -4.22
C THR A 353 -3.12 -21.14 -4.56
N ALA A 354 -4.24 -21.00 -5.28
CA ALA A 354 -5.04 -22.13 -5.73
C ALA A 354 -4.27 -23.03 -6.72
N ILE A 355 -3.52 -22.45 -7.65
CA ILE A 355 -2.67 -23.19 -8.60
C ILE A 355 -1.60 -23.99 -7.85
N LEU A 356 -0.92 -23.38 -6.87
CA LEU A 356 0.11 -24.06 -6.08
C LEU A 356 -0.45 -25.21 -5.26
N ASN A 357 -1.61 -25.01 -4.61
CA ASN A 357 -2.29 -26.07 -3.87
C ASN A 357 -2.73 -27.23 -4.79
N MET A 358 -3.19 -26.92 -6.01
CA MET A 358 -3.54 -27.93 -7.02
C MET A 358 -2.30 -28.71 -7.47
N LEU A 359 -1.18 -28.04 -7.73
CA LEU A 359 0.09 -28.68 -8.11
C LEU A 359 0.62 -29.57 -6.98
N LEU A 360 0.60 -29.09 -5.74
CA LEU A 360 1.00 -29.87 -4.57
C LEU A 360 0.14 -31.14 -4.44
N PHE A 361 -1.19 -31.00 -4.58
CA PHE A 361 -2.09 -32.15 -4.57
C PHE A 361 -1.74 -33.16 -5.68
N LEU A 362 -1.51 -32.70 -6.91
CA LEU A 362 -1.15 -33.58 -8.04
C LEU A 362 0.19 -34.28 -7.81
N ILE A 363 1.20 -33.58 -7.30
CA ILE A 363 2.52 -34.15 -7.00
C ILE A 363 2.41 -35.21 -5.92
N ILE A 364 1.69 -34.94 -4.83
CA ILE A 364 1.46 -35.93 -3.76
C ILE A 364 0.69 -37.13 -4.30
N ALA A 365 -0.31 -36.93 -5.15
CA ALA A 365 -1.07 -38.02 -5.76
C ALA A 365 -0.18 -38.90 -6.65
N VAL A 366 0.56 -38.32 -7.60
CA VAL A 366 1.48 -39.03 -8.49
C VAL A 366 2.57 -39.76 -7.70
N ALA A 367 3.14 -39.08 -6.70
CA ALA A 367 4.13 -39.68 -5.81
C ALA A 367 3.56 -40.86 -5.00
N GLY A 368 2.35 -40.71 -4.47
CA GLY A 368 1.64 -41.77 -3.75
C GLY A 368 1.41 -43.01 -4.63
N PHE A 369 0.96 -42.82 -5.87
CA PHE A 369 0.83 -43.92 -6.84
C PHE A 369 2.19 -44.55 -7.19
N GLY A 370 3.24 -43.75 -7.35
CA GLY A 370 4.59 -44.25 -7.59
C GLY A 370 5.10 -45.14 -6.46
N ILE A 371 4.92 -44.70 -5.20
CA ILE A 371 5.28 -45.47 -4.01
C ILE A 371 4.47 -46.78 -3.95
N LEU A 372 3.16 -46.71 -4.19
CA LEU A 372 2.29 -47.88 -4.23
C LEU A 372 2.75 -48.89 -5.29
N ALA A 373 3.06 -48.42 -6.51
CA ALA A 373 3.51 -49.28 -7.60
C ALA A 373 4.83 -50.00 -7.26
N ILE A 374 5.78 -49.30 -6.64
CA ILE A 374 7.06 -49.87 -6.20
C ILE A 374 6.84 -50.91 -5.09
N PHE A 375 6.06 -50.59 -4.06
CA PHE A 375 5.76 -51.54 -2.99
C PHE A 375 5.02 -52.77 -3.50
N TYR A 376 4.05 -52.58 -4.40
CA TYR A 376 3.35 -53.67 -5.06
C TYR A 376 4.33 -54.57 -5.82
N MET A 377 5.22 -53.98 -6.64
CA MET A 377 6.23 -54.73 -7.39
C MET A 377 7.10 -55.58 -6.44
N ILE A 378 7.60 -55.00 -5.34
CA ILE A 378 8.41 -55.70 -4.34
C ILE A 378 7.69 -56.92 -3.74
N VAL A 379 6.40 -56.80 -3.44
CA VAL A 379 5.61 -57.90 -2.87
C VAL A 379 5.39 -58.99 -3.90
N THR A 380 5.06 -58.61 -5.14
CA THR A 380 4.82 -59.59 -6.21
C THR A 380 6.07 -60.40 -6.57
N GLU A 381 7.25 -59.79 -6.60
CA GLU A 381 8.53 -60.50 -6.81
C GLU A 381 8.81 -61.54 -5.72
N LYS A 382 8.26 -61.36 -4.52
CA LYS A 382 8.43 -62.24 -3.35
C LYS A 382 7.29 -63.23 -3.13
N THR A 383 6.29 -63.28 -4.00
CA THR A 383 5.15 -64.22 -3.87
C THR A 383 5.59 -65.69 -3.83
N ARG A 384 6.62 -66.09 -4.58
CA ARG A 384 7.16 -67.47 -4.55
C ARG A 384 7.75 -67.82 -3.19
N ASP A 385 8.56 -66.92 -2.61
CA ASP A 385 9.18 -67.10 -1.30
C ASP A 385 8.11 -67.17 -0.20
N ILE A 386 7.06 -66.35 -0.30
CA ILE A 386 5.88 -66.38 0.58
C ILE A 386 5.14 -67.73 0.48
N GLY A 387 4.97 -68.25 -0.74
CA GLY A 387 4.34 -69.55 -0.99
C GLY A 387 5.09 -70.70 -0.33
N ILE A 388 6.42 -70.70 -0.38
CA ILE A 388 7.27 -71.70 0.28
C ILE A 388 7.12 -71.61 1.81
N LEU A 389 7.14 -70.40 2.38
CA LEU A 389 6.95 -70.19 3.83
C LEU A 389 5.59 -70.70 4.31
N LYS A 390 4.51 -70.44 3.56
CA LYS A 390 3.18 -70.97 3.88
C LYS A 390 3.12 -72.49 3.77
N ALA A 391 3.78 -73.09 2.78
CA ALA A 391 3.86 -74.55 2.64
C ALA A 391 4.62 -75.22 3.80
N LEU A 392 5.59 -74.51 4.41
CA LEU A 392 6.32 -74.94 5.60
C LEU A 392 5.55 -74.73 6.92
N GLY A 393 4.33 -74.20 6.88
CA GLY A 393 3.46 -74.03 8.05
C GLY A 393 3.46 -72.63 8.68
N ALA A 394 4.05 -71.62 8.03
CA ALA A 394 3.96 -70.24 8.52
C ALA A 394 2.51 -69.72 8.47
N SER A 395 2.04 -69.13 9.57
CA SER A 395 0.70 -68.53 9.65
C SER A 395 0.60 -67.25 8.81
N SER A 396 -0.60 -66.91 8.30
CA SER A 396 -0.80 -65.67 7.51
C SER A 396 -0.40 -64.41 8.28
N GLN A 397 -0.62 -64.37 9.59
CA GLN A 397 -0.17 -63.28 10.46
C GLN A 397 1.36 -63.24 10.61
N GLY A 398 2.02 -64.39 10.73
CA GLY A 398 3.48 -64.47 10.82
C GLY A 398 4.19 -64.05 9.52
N VAL A 399 3.57 -64.32 8.36
CA VAL A 399 4.06 -63.79 7.08
C VAL A 399 3.83 -62.27 7.01
N MET A 400 2.65 -61.79 7.39
CA MET A 400 2.31 -60.36 7.35
C MET A 400 3.25 -59.51 8.22
N SER A 401 3.65 -60.00 9.40
CA SER A 401 4.62 -59.31 10.28
C SER A 401 6.05 -59.23 9.75
N ILE A 402 6.37 -59.88 8.63
CA ILE A 402 7.68 -59.76 7.96
C ILE A 402 7.66 -58.61 6.94
N PHE A 403 6.48 -58.21 6.45
CA PHE A 403 6.32 -57.20 5.39
C PHE A 403 5.75 -55.86 5.87
N LEU A 404 5.01 -55.85 6.99
CA LEU A 404 4.65 -54.66 7.78
C LEU A 404 5.78 -54.36 8.78
#